data_AF-A0A4Q5TAT8-F1
#
_entry.id   AF-A0A4Q5TAT8-F1
#
_cell.length_a   1.000
_cell.length_b   1.000
_cell.length_c   1.000
_cell.angle_alpha   90.00
_cell.angle_beta   90.00
_cell.angle_gamma   90.00
#
_symmetry.space_group_name_H-M   'P 1'
#
loop_
_entity.id
_entity.type
_entity.pdbx_description
1 polymer ?
#
loop_
_entity_poly.entity_id
_entity_poly.type
_entity_poly.pdbx_seq_one_letter_code
_entity_poly.pdbx_strand_id
1 'polypeptide(L)'
;MRLMRGLLATVAGLVAVVALAVALPAAWTSTYVDDQEGFVSLSRDVTGTAEVRESAAALVADRLVEQAGLPSEVAESGRRLLEQAADRALADRRVAAAWEETLRRAHAALLDDPGTGSAPSTVPLDLAPLAALVADRSDGLVQAPDQLVVEVAGGPSGTTLRAVDASPRLALGAGAAALVAAVVALLAARRRSVALVWLGIGAAGAAGADAALARLVRDRAVSDAGASGLQVDLLRALADVGVTSFDGWLVWTALGGAVAVVLGVVGALVGRRA
;
A
#
# COMPACT_ATOMS: atom_id res chain seq x y z
N MET A 1 -17.57 5.74 -44.25
CA MET A 1 -16.53 4.79 -43.76
C MET A 1 -15.31 5.44 -43.09
N ARG A 2 -14.68 6.49 -43.66
CA ARG A 2 -13.48 7.12 -43.05
C ARG A 2 -13.72 7.78 -41.68
N LEU A 3 -14.88 8.43 -41.50
CA LEU A 3 -15.28 9.04 -40.23
C LEU A 3 -15.48 7.99 -39.11
N MET A 4 -16.16 6.87 -39.41
CA MET A 4 -16.37 5.78 -38.45
C MET A 4 -15.06 5.17 -37.94
N ARG A 5 -14.06 4.99 -38.82
CA ARG A 5 -12.75 4.45 -38.42
C ARG A 5 -11.97 5.42 -37.52
N GLY A 6 -12.10 6.72 -37.77
CA GLY A 6 -11.52 7.76 -36.90
C GLY A 6 -12.17 7.78 -35.52
N LEU A 7 -13.52 7.78 -35.47
CA LEU A 7 -14.28 7.73 -34.22
C LEU A 7 -13.93 6.49 -33.40
N LEU A 8 -13.90 5.31 -34.04
CA LEU A 8 -13.53 4.05 -33.39
C LEU A 8 -12.12 4.12 -32.81
N ALA A 9 -11.15 4.69 -33.54
CA ALA A 9 -9.79 4.84 -33.05
C ALA A 9 -9.72 5.76 -31.81
N THR A 10 -10.44 6.88 -31.83
CA THR A 10 -10.48 7.81 -30.69
C THR A 10 -11.14 7.19 -29.47
N VAL A 11 -12.31 6.56 -29.64
CA VAL A 11 -13.03 5.90 -28.53
C VAL A 11 -12.21 4.76 -27.95
N ALA A 12 -11.63 3.91 -28.80
CA ALA A 12 -10.76 2.82 -28.34
C ALA A 12 -9.51 3.36 -27.62
N GLY A 13 -8.93 4.47 -28.09
CA GLY A 13 -7.81 5.10 -27.41
C GLY A 13 -8.18 5.65 -26.03
N LEU A 14 -9.34 6.28 -25.89
CA LEU A 14 -9.85 6.75 -24.59
C LEU A 14 -10.12 5.58 -23.63
N VAL A 15 -10.77 4.52 -24.12
CA VAL A 15 -11.00 3.29 -23.33
C VAL A 15 -9.68 2.70 -22.88
N ALA A 16 -8.66 2.67 -23.73
CA ALA A 16 -7.34 2.16 -23.36
C ALA A 16 -6.72 2.94 -22.20
N VAL A 17 -6.76 4.27 -22.26
CA VAL A 17 -6.20 5.15 -21.22
C VAL A 17 -6.97 5.03 -19.90
N VAL A 18 -8.30 5.01 -19.95
CA VAL A 18 -9.15 4.86 -18.75
C VAL A 18 -8.95 3.48 -18.13
N ALA A 19 -8.91 2.43 -18.94
CA ALA A 19 -8.68 1.07 -18.45
C ALA A 19 -7.28 0.93 -17.83
N LEU A 20 -6.27 1.58 -18.39
CA LEU A 20 -4.92 1.62 -17.80
C LEU A 20 -4.90 2.31 -16.44
N ALA A 21 -5.59 3.46 -16.30
CA ALA A 21 -5.70 4.19 -15.04
C ALA A 21 -6.39 3.37 -13.93
N VAL A 22 -7.26 2.41 -14.28
CA VAL A 22 -7.86 1.48 -13.31
C VAL A 22 -6.97 0.27 -13.07
N ALA A 23 -6.30 -0.23 -14.11
CA ALA A 23 -5.46 -1.41 -14.03
C ALA A 23 -4.24 -1.19 -13.12
N LEU A 24 -3.65 0.01 -13.12
CA LEU A 24 -2.45 0.31 -12.35
C LEU A 24 -2.68 0.25 -10.83
N PRO A 25 -3.63 1.00 -10.24
CA PRO A 25 -3.96 0.86 -8.82
C PRO A 25 -4.40 -0.57 -8.48
N ALA A 26 -5.24 -1.20 -9.31
CA ALA A 26 -5.72 -2.56 -9.04
C ALA A 26 -4.58 -3.60 -9.00
N ALA A 27 -3.62 -3.51 -9.92
CA ALA A 27 -2.47 -4.39 -9.96
C ALA A 27 -1.54 -4.18 -8.75
N TRP A 28 -1.32 -2.91 -8.37
CA TRP A 28 -0.54 -2.59 -7.18
C TRP A 28 -1.22 -3.10 -5.90
N THR A 29 -2.53 -2.87 -5.74
CA THR A 29 -3.32 -3.38 -4.61
C THR A 29 -3.29 -4.89 -4.54
N SER A 30 -3.45 -5.58 -5.68
CA SER A 30 -3.35 -7.04 -5.74
C SER A 30 -1.97 -7.53 -5.31
N THR A 31 -0.91 -6.78 -5.62
CA THR A 31 0.48 -7.19 -5.34
C THR A 31 0.93 -6.88 -3.91
N TYR A 32 0.47 -5.79 -3.29
CA TYR A 32 1.01 -5.31 -2.00
C TYR A 32 -0.02 -5.16 -0.88
N VAL A 33 -1.31 -5.37 -1.15
CA VAL A 33 -2.37 -5.25 -0.13
C VAL A 33 -3.12 -6.56 0.00
N ASP A 34 -3.57 -7.12 -1.12
CA ASP A 34 -4.28 -8.40 -1.16
C ASP A 34 -3.33 -9.56 -0.84
N ASP A 35 -2.17 -9.61 -1.52
CA ASP A 35 -1.14 -10.61 -1.26
C ASP A 35 -0.40 -10.37 0.06
N GLN A 36 -0.33 -11.41 0.90
CA GLN A 36 0.25 -11.35 2.22
C GLN A 36 1.77 -11.10 2.19
N GLU A 37 2.51 -11.76 1.29
CA GLU A 37 3.96 -11.58 1.18
C GLU A 37 4.29 -10.18 0.66
N GLY A 38 3.53 -9.72 -0.33
CA GLY A 38 3.53 -8.36 -0.81
C GLY A 38 3.31 -7.32 0.29
N PHE A 39 2.28 -7.50 1.11
CA PHE A 39 1.97 -6.62 2.24
C PHE A 39 3.11 -6.56 3.26
N VAL A 40 3.66 -7.72 3.62
CA VAL A 40 4.82 -7.82 4.52
C VAL A 40 6.04 -7.12 3.91
N SER A 41 6.31 -7.35 2.62
CA SER A 41 7.46 -6.74 1.92
C SER A 41 7.36 -5.21 1.85
N LEU A 42 6.14 -4.69 1.62
CA LEU A 42 5.87 -3.25 1.59
C LEU A 42 6.07 -2.64 2.98
N SER A 43 5.60 -3.32 4.02
CA SER A 43 5.50 -2.75 5.37
C SER A 43 6.73 -3.02 6.26
N ARG A 44 7.69 -3.82 5.78
CA ARG A 44 8.86 -4.26 6.53
C ARG A 44 9.70 -3.10 7.07
N ASP A 45 9.89 -2.06 6.27
CA ASP A 45 10.82 -0.96 6.61
C ASP A 45 10.19 0.14 7.46
N VAL A 46 8.89 0.04 7.76
CA VAL A 46 8.14 1.04 8.53
C VAL A 46 8.67 1.19 9.96
N THR A 47 9.15 0.11 10.59
CA THR A 47 9.78 0.15 11.93
C THR A 47 11.15 0.81 11.95
N GLY A 48 11.71 1.16 10.79
CA GLY A 48 12.99 1.84 10.68
C GLY A 48 12.96 3.29 11.19
N THR A 49 11.79 3.94 11.20
CA THR A 49 11.65 5.34 11.65
C THR A 49 11.75 5.44 13.17
N ALA A 50 12.35 6.53 13.66
CA ALA A 50 12.55 6.72 15.09
C ALA A 50 11.20 6.90 15.81
N GLU A 51 10.27 7.59 15.15
CA GLU A 51 8.94 7.96 15.64
C GLU A 51 8.05 6.72 15.84
N VAL A 52 8.02 5.79 14.88
CA VAL A 52 7.26 4.54 15.00
C VAL A 52 7.87 3.64 16.07
N ARG A 53 9.21 3.62 16.18
CA ARG A 53 9.91 2.79 17.16
C ARG A 53 9.68 3.25 18.58
N GLU A 54 9.82 4.55 18.85
CA GLU A 54 9.57 5.14 20.17
C GLU A 54 8.12 4.93 20.59
N SER A 55 7.18 5.19 19.68
CA SER A 55 5.76 5.00 19.94
C SER A 55 5.38 3.52 20.15
N ALA A 56 6.04 2.58 19.45
CA ALA A 56 5.83 1.16 19.64
C ALA A 56 6.44 0.66 20.95
N ALA A 57 7.62 1.17 21.32
CA ALA A 57 8.27 0.87 22.60
C ALA A 57 7.38 1.26 23.78
N ALA A 58 6.87 2.50 23.77
CA ALA A 58 5.97 3.02 24.78
C ALA A 58 4.68 2.17 24.89
N LEU A 59 4.06 1.86 23.75
CA LEU A 59 2.82 1.07 23.74
C LEU A 59 3.03 -0.36 24.25
N VAL A 60 4.08 -1.05 23.80
CA VAL A 60 4.37 -2.41 24.25
C VAL A 60 4.69 -2.42 25.75
N ALA A 61 5.44 -1.43 26.24
CA ALA A 61 5.72 -1.29 27.67
C ALA A 61 4.45 -1.07 28.48
N ASP A 62 3.58 -0.14 28.08
CA ASP A 62 2.30 0.13 28.76
C ASP A 62 1.41 -1.13 28.81
N ARG A 63 1.28 -1.84 27.68
CA ARG A 63 0.48 -3.07 27.61
C ARG A 63 1.04 -4.20 28.48
N LEU A 64 2.36 -4.36 28.53
CA LEU A 64 3.01 -5.34 29.39
C LEU A 64 2.83 -5.00 30.88
N VAL A 65 2.85 -3.71 31.26
CA VAL A 65 2.56 -3.27 32.63
C VAL A 65 1.11 -3.57 33.01
N GLU A 66 0.15 -3.27 32.12
CA GLU A 66 -1.27 -3.60 32.31
C GLU A 66 -1.47 -5.11 32.52
N GLN A 67 -0.84 -5.92 31.67
CA GLN A 67 -1.00 -7.38 31.69
C GLN A 67 -0.28 -8.05 32.86
N ALA A 68 0.85 -7.49 33.31
CA ALA A 68 1.58 -7.96 34.49
C ALA A 68 0.87 -7.62 35.82
N GLY A 69 -0.15 -6.75 35.79
CA GLY A 69 -0.94 -6.40 36.98
C GLY A 69 -0.12 -5.74 38.09
N LEU A 70 0.91 -4.95 37.73
CA LEU A 70 1.82 -4.34 38.70
C LEU A 70 1.08 -3.34 39.60
N PRO A 71 1.31 -3.35 40.94
CA PRO A 71 0.77 -2.35 41.85
C PRO A 71 1.19 -0.93 41.44
N SER A 72 0.31 0.05 41.60
CA SER A 72 0.52 1.44 41.16
C SER A 72 1.75 2.09 41.78
N GLU A 73 2.21 1.64 42.96
CA GLU A 73 3.41 2.16 43.62
C GLU A 73 4.73 1.77 42.93
N VAL A 74 4.75 0.65 42.19
CA VAL A 74 5.93 0.14 41.46
C VAL A 74 5.77 0.21 39.95
N ALA A 75 4.57 0.47 39.44
CA ALA A 75 4.26 0.59 38.02
C ALA A 75 5.17 1.60 37.30
N GLU A 76 5.46 2.76 37.90
CA GLU A 76 6.26 3.80 37.24
C GLU A 76 7.75 3.41 37.10
N SER A 77 8.29 2.64 38.06
CA SER A 77 9.66 2.12 37.96
C SER A 77 9.75 0.91 37.05
N GLY A 78 8.73 0.03 37.08
CA GLY A 78 8.60 -1.09 36.15
C GLY A 78 8.43 -0.63 34.70
N ARG A 79 7.62 0.41 34.48
CA ARG A 79 7.39 1.05 33.17
C ARG A 79 8.69 1.55 32.56
N ARG A 80 9.50 2.32 33.32
CA ARG A 80 10.82 2.78 32.84
C ARG A 80 11.78 1.63 32.51
N LEU A 81 11.77 0.55 33.28
CA LEU A 81 12.61 -0.62 33.01
C LEU A 81 12.14 -1.37 31.75
N LEU A 82 10.82 -1.48 31.56
CA LEU A 82 10.20 -2.08 30.38
C LEU A 82 10.37 -1.21 29.13
N GLU A 83 10.28 0.11 29.23
CA GLU A 83 10.59 1.04 28.15
C GLU A 83 12.05 0.86 27.71
N GLN A 84 13.00 0.81 28.64
CA GLN A 84 14.41 0.55 28.31
C GLN A 84 14.64 -0.85 27.71
N ALA A 85 13.92 -1.86 28.20
CA ALA A 85 13.97 -3.21 27.64
C ALA A 85 13.38 -3.23 26.23
N ALA A 86 12.28 -2.52 26.00
CA ALA A 86 11.62 -2.35 24.71
C ALA A 86 12.51 -1.61 23.72
N ASP A 87 13.15 -0.52 24.11
CA ASP A 87 14.11 0.20 23.27
C ASP A 87 15.28 -0.70 22.85
N ARG A 88 15.86 -1.43 23.82
CA ARG A 88 16.94 -2.39 23.53
C ARG A 88 16.45 -3.52 22.63
N ALA A 89 15.25 -4.05 22.88
CA ALA A 89 14.66 -5.11 22.10
C ALA A 89 14.42 -4.65 20.66
N LEU A 90 13.84 -3.46 20.47
CA LEU A 90 13.56 -2.82 19.18
C LEU A 90 14.82 -2.41 18.40
N ALA A 91 15.97 -2.36 19.06
CA ALA A 91 17.28 -2.23 18.41
C ALA A 91 17.93 -3.57 18.00
N ASP A 92 17.35 -4.72 18.37
CA ASP A 92 17.85 -6.04 17.98
C ASP A 92 17.60 -6.34 16.49
N ARG A 93 18.49 -7.11 15.87
CA ARG A 93 18.30 -7.67 14.53
C ARG A 93 17.07 -8.58 14.42
N ARG A 94 16.61 -9.17 15.52
CA ARG A 94 15.42 -10.04 15.58
C ARG A 94 14.09 -9.29 15.40
N VAL A 95 14.09 -7.96 15.57
CA VAL A 95 12.88 -7.12 15.49
C VAL A 95 12.24 -7.18 14.13
N ALA A 96 13.04 -7.22 13.07
CA ALA A 96 12.53 -7.33 11.71
C ALA A 96 11.67 -8.59 11.54
N ALA A 97 12.13 -9.75 12.04
CA ALA A 97 11.39 -11.01 11.94
C ALA A 97 10.11 -11.00 12.80
N ALA A 98 10.17 -10.42 14.00
CA ALA A 98 8.99 -10.27 14.86
C ALA A 98 7.95 -9.31 14.24
N TRP A 99 8.40 -8.22 13.64
CA TRP A 99 7.54 -7.28 12.92
C TRP A 99 6.87 -7.93 11.70
N GLU A 100 7.61 -8.68 10.89
CA GLU A 100 7.06 -9.43 9.76
C GLU A 100 5.97 -10.42 10.20
N GLU A 101 6.13 -11.07 11.36
CA GLU A 101 5.11 -11.94 11.94
C GLU A 101 3.87 -11.17 12.42
N THR A 102 4.06 -10.01 13.08
CA THR A 102 2.96 -9.11 13.43
C THR A 102 2.17 -8.68 12.20
N LEU A 103 2.84 -8.30 11.11
CA LEU A 103 2.21 -7.91 9.85
C LEU A 103 1.42 -9.05 9.21
N ARG A 104 1.99 -10.27 9.21
CA ARG A 104 1.33 -11.49 8.72
C ARG A 104 0.04 -11.78 9.49
N ARG A 105 0.07 -11.70 10.82
CA ARG A 105 -1.12 -11.91 11.65
C ARG A 105 -2.17 -10.82 11.45
N ALA A 106 -1.75 -9.56 11.31
CA ALA A 106 -2.66 -8.45 11.04
C ALA A 106 -3.36 -8.60 9.67
N HIS A 107 -2.61 -9.02 8.65
CA HIS A 107 -3.15 -9.28 7.30
C HIS A 107 -4.19 -10.42 7.32
N ALA A 108 -3.86 -11.56 7.92
CA ALA A 108 -4.79 -12.68 8.06
C ALA A 108 -6.05 -12.29 8.86
N ALA A 109 -5.89 -11.54 9.96
CA ALA A 109 -7.02 -11.07 10.76
C ALA A 109 -7.93 -10.09 10.00
N LEU A 110 -7.40 -9.33 9.04
CA LEU A 110 -8.15 -8.35 8.26
C LEU A 110 -8.82 -8.94 7.02
N LEU A 111 -8.17 -9.90 6.34
CA LEU A 111 -8.62 -10.42 5.04
C LEU A 111 -9.15 -11.86 5.09
N ASP A 112 -8.66 -12.70 6.01
CA ASP A 112 -9.04 -14.11 6.08
C ASP A 112 -10.17 -14.41 7.07
N ASP A 113 -10.56 -13.48 7.95
CA ASP A 113 -11.67 -13.70 8.89
C ASP A 113 -13.04 -13.39 8.23
N PRO A 114 -13.89 -14.41 7.95
CA PRO A 114 -15.19 -14.24 7.31
C PRO A 114 -16.27 -13.63 8.25
N GLY A 115 -15.90 -13.24 9.47
CA GLY A 115 -16.84 -12.94 10.55
C GLY A 115 -17.57 -11.59 10.51
N THR A 116 -17.22 -10.62 9.67
CA THR A 116 -17.81 -9.27 9.78
C THR A 116 -18.49 -8.82 8.48
N GLY A 117 -19.77 -9.14 8.35
CA GLY A 117 -20.70 -8.41 7.47
C GLY A 117 -20.85 -6.92 7.80
N SER A 118 -20.04 -6.40 8.73
CA SER A 118 -19.88 -5.00 9.10
C SER A 118 -18.40 -4.65 8.99
N ALA A 119 -18.06 -3.54 8.34
CA ALA A 119 -16.67 -3.11 8.22
C ALA A 119 -15.97 -3.10 9.60
N PRO A 120 -14.75 -3.66 9.75
CA PRO A 120 -14.02 -3.54 10.99
C PRO A 120 -13.77 -2.06 11.29
N SER A 121 -14.26 -1.57 12.43
CA SER A 121 -14.00 -0.20 12.89
C SER A 121 -12.56 0.01 13.35
N THR A 122 -11.86 -1.09 13.63
CA THR A 122 -10.51 -1.14 14.17
C THR A 122 -9.65 -2.16 13.39
N VAL A 123 -8.34 -1.92 13.32
CA VAL A 123 -7.36 -2.85 12.77
C VAL A 123 -6.71 -3.60 13.93
N PRO A 124 -6.84 -4.94 14.00
CA PRO A 124 -6.16 -5.73 15.01
C PRO A 124 -4.68 -5.84 14.67
N LEU A 125 -3.82 -5.35 15.57
CA LEU A 125 -2.38 -5.48 15.47
C LEU A 125 -1.86 -6.35 16.62
N ASP A 126 -1.47 -7.58 16.32
CA ASP A 126 -0.91 -8.50 17.33
C ASP A 126 0.57 -8.23 17.56
N LEU A 127 0.88 -7.59 18.68
CA LEU A 127 2.23 -7.24 19.11
C LEU A 127 2.90 -8.36 19.92
N ALA A 128 2.29 -9.53 20.10
CA ALA A 128 2.89 -10.64 20.84
C ALA A 128 4.31 -11.01 20.37
N PRO A 129 4.61 -11.06 19.05
CA PRO A 129 5.98 -11.33 18.58
C PRO A 129 7.00 -10.30 19.08
N LEU A 130 6.62 -9.02 19.15
CA LEU A 130 7.47 -7.96 19.69
C LEU A 130 7.56 -8.03 21.22
N ALA A 131 6.45 -8.29 21.89
CA ALA A 131 6.39 -8.46 23.34
C ALA A 131 7.28 -9.61 23.83
N ALA A 132 7.38 -10.69 23.05
CA ALA A 132 8.30 -11.80 23.34
C ALA A 132 9.78 -11.36 23.35
N LEU A 133 10.17 -10.45 22.45
CA LEU A 133 11.53 -9.88 22.45
C LEU A 133 11.77 -8.97 23.66
N VAL A 134 10.76 -8.19 24.06
CA VAL A 134 10.84 -7.35 25.25
C VAL A 134 10.94 -8.20 26.52
N ALA A 135 10.14 -9.26 26.63
CA ALA A 135 10.16 -10.19 27.75
C ALA A 135 11.52 -10.89 27.89
N ASP A 136 12.12 -11.36 26.78
CA ASP A 136 13.47 -11.97 26.74
C ASP A 136 14.55 -11.00 27.25
N ARG A 137 14.38 -9.69 27.00
CA ARG A 137 15.29 -8.62 27.45
C ARG A 137 14.97 -8.05 28.84
N SER A 138 13.93 -8.54 29.49
CA SER A 138 13.45 -8.03 30.78
C SER A 138 13.99 -8.80 32.00
N ASP A 139 14.94 -9.73 31.81
CA ASP A 139 15.53 -10.57 32.86
C ASP A 139 14.49 -11.27 33.76
N GLY A 140 13.34 -11.63 33.20
CA GLY A 140 12.25 -12.34 33.89
C GLY A 140 11.26 -11.43 34.64
N LEU A 141 11.29 -10.12 34.42
CA LEU A 141 10.32 -9.18 35.00
C LEU A 141 8.88 -9.46 34.51
N VAL A 142 8.70 -9.91 33.27
CA VAL A 142 7.39 -10.19 32.67
C VAL A 142 7.46 -11.44 31.79
N GLN A 143 6.38 -12.23 31.75
CA GLN A 143 6.25 -13.37 30.83
C GLN A 143 5.74 -12.90 29.46
N ALA A 144 6.26 -13.50 28.39
CA ALA A 144 5.80 -13.21 27.04
C ALA A 144 4.33 -13.65 26.88
N PRO A 145 3.41 -12.75 26.50
CA PRO A 145 2.03 -13.12 26.28
C PRO A 145 1.87 -13.89 24.95
N ASP A 146 0.97 -14.87 24.92
CA ASP A 146 0.64 -15.62 23.69
C ASP A 146 -0.05 -14.74 22.63
N GLN A 147 -0.79 -13.71 23.08
CA GLN A 147 -1.45 -12.71 22.24
C GLN A 147 -1.39 -11.33 22.91
N LEU A 148 -1.07 -10.29 22.12
CA LEU A 148 -1.06 -8.90 22.57
C LEU A 148 -1.68 -8.01 21.49
N VAL A 149 -3.00 -8.15 21.31
CA VAL A 149 -3.74 -7.45 20.26
C VAL A 149 -4.03 -6.02 20.69
N VAL A 150 -3.59 -5.07 19.86
CA VAL A 150 -3.96 -3.66 19.96
C VAL A 150 -4.92 -3.33 18.83
N GLU A 151 -6.08 -2.81 19.19
CA GLU A 151 -7.02 -2.26 18.22
C GLU A 151 -6.62 -0.84 17.83
N VAL A 152 -6.18 -0.68 16.58
CA VAL A 152 -5.87 0.63 16.00
C VAL A 152 -7.15 1.17 15.37
N ALA A 153 -7.59 2.38 15.74
CA ALA A 153 -8.80 2.95 15.16
C ALA A 153 -8.68 3.18 13.63
N GLY A 154 -9.80 3.27 12.93
CA GLY A 154 -9.81 3.58 11.49
C GLY A 154 -9.63 2.36 10.59
N GLY A 155 -10.26 1.24 10.95
CA GLY A 155 -10.29 0.04 10.10
C GLY A 155 -10.93 0.29 8.72
N PRO A 156 -10.58 -0.54 7.72
CA PRO A 156 -11.04 -0.36 6.36
C PRO A 156 -12.56 -0.55 6.25
N SER A 157 -13.19 0.31 5.46
CA SER A 157 -14.61 0.15 5.14
C SER A 157 -14.88 -1.17 4.41
N GLY A 158 -16.08 -1.75 4.53
CA GLY A 158 -16.46 -2.96 3.81
C GLY A 158 -16.51 -2.76 2.28
N THR A 159 -16.60 -1.52 1.81
CA THR A 159 -16.38 -1.16 0.40
C THR A 159 -14.90 -1.25 0.01
N THR A 160 -14.00 -0.83 0.89
CA THR A 160 -12.54 -0.94 0.67
C THR A 160 -12.12 -2.39 0.63
N LEU A 161 -12.56 -3.22 1.57
CA LEU A 161 -12.22 -4.66 1.61
C LEU A 161 -12.71 -5.38 0.35
N ARG A 162 -13.94 -5.10 -0.10
CA ARG A 162 -14.44 -5.64 -1.39
C ARG A 162 -13.64 -5.16 -2.60
N ALA A 163 -13.10 -3.94 -2.57
CA ALA A 163 -12.26 -3.44 -3.64
C ALA A 163 -10.88 -4.14 -3.66
N VAL A 164 -10.33 -4.47 -2.48
CA VAL A 164 -9.10 -5.26 -2.34
C VAL A 164 -9.31 -6.68 -2.87
N ASP A 165 -10.37 -7.38 -2.44
CA ASP A 165 -10.71 -8.73 -2.91
C ASP A 165 -10.99 -8.78 -4.43
N ALA A 166 -11.61 -7.72 -4.98
CA ALA A 166 -11.84 -7.61 -6.41
C ALA A 166 -10.58 -7.21 -7.21
N SER A 167 -9.52 -6.75 -6.55
CA SER A 167 -8.35 -6.13 -7.20
C SER A 167 -7.63 -7.05 -8.19
N PRO A 168 -7.43 -8.36 -7.95
CA PRO A 168 -6.74 -9.22 -8.92
C PRO A 168 -7.54 -9.38 -10.22
N ARG A 169 -8.86 -9.52 -10.10
CA ARG A 169 -9.77 -9.63 -11.26
C ARG A 169 -9.87 -8.31 -12.01
N LEU A 170 -9.92 -7.19 -11.30
CA LEU A 170 -9.93 -5.86 -11.89
C LEU A 170 -8.61 -5.55 -12.62
N ALA A 171 -7.47 -5.90 -12.02
CA ALA A 171 -6.16 -5.73 -12.64
C ALA A 171 -6.06 -6.48 -13.98
N LEU A 172 -6.43 -7.76 -13.98
CA LEU A 172 -6.43 -8.58 -15.19
C LEU A 172 -7.44 -8.08 -16.24
N GLY A 173 -8.67 -7.81 -15.82
CA GLY A 173 -9.76 -7.37 -16.71
C GLY A 173 -9.48 -6.00 -17.34
N ALA A 174 -9.09 -5.01 -16.52
CA ALA A 174 -8.77 -3.68 -16.97
C ALA A 174 -7.47 -3.67 -17.80
N GLY A 175 -6.46 -4.44 -17.41
CA GLY A 175 -5.22 -4.59 -18.17
C GLY A 175 -5.46 -5.18 -19.56
N ALA A 176 -6.26 -6.25 -19.65
CA ALA A 176 -6.64 -6.85 -20.93
C ALA A 176 -7.46 -5.90 -21.79
N ALA A 177 -8.43 -5.19 -21.19
CA ALA A 177 -9.23 -4.19 -21.89
C ALA A 177 -8.35 -3.04 -22.42
N ALA A 178 -7.40 -2.56 -21.62
CA ALA A 178 -6.45 -1.53 -22.03
C ALA A 178 -5.62 -1.96 -23.24
N LEU A 179 -5.08 -3.19 -23.22
CA LEU A 179 -4.29 -3.75 -24.31
C LEU A 179 -5.12 -3.90 -25.59
N VAL A 180 -6.29 -4.52 -25.51
CA VAL A 180 -7.16 -4.75 -26.68
C VAL A 180 -7.60 -3.41 -27.27
N ALA A 181 -8.02 -2.47 -26.44
CA ALA A 181 -8.46 -1.16 -26.88
C ALA A 181 -7.31 -0.36 -27.53
N ALA A 182 -6.09 -0.44 -26.99
CA ALA A 182 -4.91 0.17 -27.60
C ALA A 182 -4.62 -0.43 -28.99
N VAL A 183 -4.68 -1.76 -29.14
CA VAL A 183 -4.49 -2.44 -30.43
C VAL A 183 -5.57 -2.01 -31.43
N VAL A 184 -6.84 -2.00 -31.03
CA VAL A 184 -7.94 -1.55 -31.88
C VAL A 184 -7.74 -0.09 -32.31
N ALA A 185 -7.33 0.78 -31.39
CA ALA A 185 -7.03 2.18 -31.70
C ALA A 185 -5.96 2.30 -32.78
N LEU A 186 -4.87 1.54 -32.68
CA LEU A 186 -3.78 1.52 -33.65
C LEU A 186 -4.19 0.94 -35.01
N LEU A 187 -5.01 -0.11 -35.02
CA LEU A 187 -5.47 -0.75 -36.27
C LEU A 187 -6.49 0.11 -37.02
N ALA A 188 -7.36 0.82 -36.28
CA ALA A 188 -8.37 1.71 -36.87
C ALA A 188 -7.79 3.06 -37.31
N ALA A 189 -6.71 3.52 -36.65
CA ALA A 189 -6.08 4.80 -36.93
C ALA A 189 -5.49 4.88 -38.34
N ARG A 190 -5.78 5.99 -39.02
CA ARG A 190 -5.22 6.30 -40.35
C ARG A 190 -3.73 6.60 -40.30
N ARG A 191 -3.25 7.16 -39.19
CA ARG A 191 -1.83 7.46 -38.92
C ARG A 191 -1.43 6.79 -37.61
N ARG A 192 -1.02 5.53 -37.67
CA ARG A 192 -0.65 4.71 -36.51
C ARG A 192 0.36 5.41 -35.61
N SER A 193 1.31 6.10 -36.22
CA SER A 193 2.34 6.90 -35.58
C SER A 193 1.77 8.03 -34.69
N VAL A 194 0.72 8.71 -35.14
CA VAL A 194 0.03 9.76 -34.36
C VAL A 194 -0.80 9.16 -33.23
N ALA A 195 -1.44 8.02 -33.47
CA ALA A 195 -2.19 7.31 -32.44
C ALA A 195 -1.28 6.79 -31.32
N LEU A 196 -0.08 6.30 -31.64
CA LEU A 196 0.94 5.92 -30.65
C LEU A 196 1.37 7.09 -29.77
N VAL A 197 1.59 8.27 -30.35
CA VAL A 197 1.92 9.47 -29.57
C VAL A 197 0.78 9.84 -28.61
N TRP A 198 -0.46 9.82 -29.08
CA TRP A 198 -1.63 10.11 -28.23
C TRP A 198 -1.81 9.09 -27.10
N LEU A 199 -1.64 7.80 -27.39
CA LEU A 199 -1.70 6.75 -26.37
C LEU A 199 -0.58 6.90 -25.33
N GLY A 200 0.63 7.24 -25.77
CA GLY A 200 1.75 7.47 -24.86
C GLY A 200 1.55 8.70 -23.96
N ILE A 201 1.01 9.80 -24.51
CA ILE A 201 0.61 10.98 -23.72
C ILE A 201 -0.52 10.61 -22.75
N GLY A 202 -1.50 9.83 -23.20
CA GLY A 202 -2.60 9.35 -22.36
C GLY A 202 -2.12 8.48 -21.20
N ALA A 203 -1.18 7.57 -21.45
CA ALA A 203 -0.57 6.73 -20.41
C ALA A 203 0.22 7.56 -19.39
N ALA A 204 1.00 8.55 -19.84
CA ALA A 204 1.67 9.47 -18.94
C ALA A 204 0.67 10.32 -18.12
N GLY A 205 -0.44 10.74 -18.75
CA GLY A 205 -1.52 11.46 -18.08
C GLY A 205 -2.24 10.61 -17.03
N ALA A 206 -2.52 9.34 -17.32
CA ALA A 206 -3.09 8.38 -16.37
C ALA A 206 -2.15 8.21 -15.16
N ALA A 207 -0.87 7.97 -15.40
CA ALA A 207 0.11 7.83 -14.32
C ALA A 207 0.21 9.10 -13.46
N GLY A 208 0.18 10.29 -14.08
CA GLY A 208 0.17 11.56 -13.34
C GLY A 208 -1.11 11.77 -12.51
N ALA A 209 -2.27 11.35 -13.03
CA ALA A 209 -3.54 11.41 -12.31
C ALA A 209 -3.54 10.45 -11.11
N ASP A 210 -3.04 9.24 -11.28
CA ASP A 210 -2.92 8.25 -10.20
C ASP A 210 -1.95 8.71 -9.10
N ALA A 211 -0.81 9.32 -9.47
CA ALA A 211 0.12 9.90 -8.50
C ALA A 211 -0.55 11.01 -7.65
N ALA A 212 -1.32 11.89 -8.30
CA ALA A 212 -2.04 12.95 -7.61
C ALA A 212 -3.13 12.38 -6.68
N LEU A 213 -3.86 11.37 -7.14
CA LEU A 213 -4.90 10.71 -6.35
C LEU A 213 -4.31 10.00 -5.13
N ALA A 214 -3.19 9.28 -5.28
CA ALA A 214 -2.51 8.58 -4.19
C ALA A 214 -2.10 9.55 -3.07
N ARG A 215 -1.52 10.70 -3.43
CA ARG A 215 -1.13 11.75 -2.46
C ARG A 215 -2.34 12.37 -1.77
N LEU A 216 -3.42 12.63 -2.51
CA LEU A 216 -4.66 13.14 -1.94
C LEU A 216 -5.30 12.15 -0.95
N VAL A 217 -5.26 10.85 -1.26
CA VAL A 217 -5.76 9.80 -0.36
C VAL A 217 -4.91 9.71 0.90
N ARG A 218 -3.58 9.74 0.76
CA ARG A 218 -2.64 9.81 1.91
C ARG A 218 -2.96 11.00 2.80
N ASP A 219 -3.04 12.20 2.24
CA ASP A 219 -3.22 13.42 3.02
C ASP A 219 -4.55 13.42 3.77
N ARG A 220 -5.62 12.89 3.16
CA ARG A 220 -6.91 12.66 3.83
C ARG A 220 -6.82 11.62 4.95
N ALA A 221 -6.19 10.48 4.69
CA ALA A 221 -6.04 9.43 5.69
C ALA A 221 -5.27 9.92 6.92
N VAL A 222 -4.19 10.69 6.72
CA VAL A 222 -3.41 11.29 7.81
C VAL A 222 -4.21 12.38 8.52
N SER A 223 -5.01 13.19 7.82
CA SER A 223 -5.84 14.22 8.48
C SER A 223 -6.97 13.61 9.32
N ASP A 224 -7.55 12.51 8.87
CA ASP A 224 -8.67 11.85 9.57
C ASP A 224 -8.20 11.10 10.82
N ALA A 225 -6.93 10.69 10.87
CA ALA A 225 -6.36 9.96 12.01
C ALA A 225 -6.08 10.83 13.26
N GLY A 226 -6.14 12.16 13.15
CA GLY A 226 -5.98 13.08 14.28
C GLY A 226 -4.53 13.55 14.54
N ALA A 227 -4.29 14.09 15.75
CA ALA A 227 -3.14 14.98 15.99
C ALA A 227 -1.84 14.30 16.46
N SER A 228 -1.88 13.14 17.13
CA SER A 228 -0.66 12.49 17.66
C SER A 228 -0.86 11.05 18.18
N GLY A 229 0.21 10.26 18.17
CA GLY A 229 0.30 8.91 18.76
C GLY A 229 0.78 7.83 17.77
N LEU A 230 1.09 6.63 18.28
CA LEU A 230 1.59 5.51 17.47
C LEU A 230 0.74 5.26 16.22
N GLN A 231 -0.58 5.32 16.36
CA GLN A 231 -1.50 5.09 15.25
C GLN A 231 -1.28 6.06 14.09
N VAL A 232 -1.14 7.35 14.38
CA VAL A 232 -0.94 8.39 13.35
C VAL A 232 0.44 8.25 12.71
N ASP A 233 1.46 7.95 13.51
CA ASP A 233 2.84 7.81 13.01
C ASP A 233 3.02 6.53 12.19
N LEU A 234 2.42 5.41 12.62
CA LEU A 234 2.38 4.16 11.88
C LEU A 234 1.59 4.31 10.57
N LEU A 235 0.41 4.94 10.62
CA LEU A 235 -0.40 5.20 9.43
C LEU A 235 0.35 6.08 8.43
N ARG A 236 0.99 7.16 8.91
CA ARG A 236 1.78 8.06 8.07
C ARG A 236 2.94 7.32 7.41
N ALA A 237 3.70 6.54 8.17
CA ALA A 237 4.82 5.77 7.66
C ALA A 237 4.37 4.69 6.65
N LEU A 238 3.29 3.97 6.92
CA LEU A 238 2.71 3.00 5.97
C LEU A 238 2.21 3.69 4.70
N ALA A 239 1.54 4.83 4.81
CA ALA A 239 1.05 5.58 3.67
C ALA A 239 2.21 6.14 2.82
N ASP A 240 3.29 6.59 3.46
CA ASP A 240 4.51 7.07 2.79
C ASP A 240 5.19 5.97 1.99
N VAL A 241 5.35 4.79 2.59
CA VAL A 241 5.94 3.64 1.92
C VAL A 241 5.03 3.15 0.79
N GLY A 242 3.71 3.14 1.01
CA GLY A 242 2.71 2.83 -0.01
C GLY A 242 2.79 3.75 -1.22
N VAL A 243 2.77 5.07 -1.01
CA VAL A 243 2.89 6.07 -2.09
C VAL A 243 4.23 5.96 -2.80
N THR A 244 5.33 5.76 -2.06
CA THR A 244 6.67 5.61 -2.65
C THR A 244 6.77 4.37 -3.54
N SER A 245 6.23 3.24 -3.09
CA SER A 245 6.15 2.00 -3.88
C SER A 245 5.31 2.20 -5.14
N PHE A 246 4.16 2.85 -5.01
CA PHE A 246 3.28 3.12 -6.15
C PHE A 246 3.90 4.09 -7.15
N ASP A 247 4.56 5.16 -6.69
CA ASP A 247 5.30 6.10 -7.56
C ASP A 247 6.35 5.34 -8.42
N GLY A 248 6.99 4.30 -7.88
CA GLY A 248 7.88 3.41 -8.65
C GLY A 248 7.19 2.72 -9.84
N TRP A 249 5.97 2.23 -9.66
CA TRP A 249 5.16 1.64 -10.74
C TRP A 249 4.75 2.68 -11.78
N LEU A 250 4.40 3.88 -11.32
CA LEU A 250 4.01 4.98 -12.19
C LEU A 250 5.18 5.47 -13.04
N VAL A 251 6.42 5.46 -12.53
CA VAL A 251 7.62 5.77 -13.30
C VAL A 251 7.81 4.79 -14.46
N TRP A 252 7.67 3.49 -14.22
CA TRP A 252 7.78 2.48 -15.29
C TRP A 252 6.68 2.65 -16.35
N THR A 253 5.46 2.97 -15.92
CA THR A 253 4.35 3.27 -16.82
C THR A 253 4.61 4.51 -17.65
N ALA A 254 5.09 5.60 -17.04
CA ALA A 254 5.44 6.83 -17.72
C ALA A 254 6.58 6.61 -18.72
N LEU A 255 7.57 5.78 -18.38
CA LEU A 255 8.66 5.41 -19.28
C LEU A 255 8.14 4.60 -20.48
N GLY A 256 7.23 3.65 -20.25
CA GLY A 256 6.55 2.92 -21.32
C GLY A 256 5.76 3.84 -22.26
N GLY A 257 5.05 4.81 -21.69
CA GLY A 257 4.37 5.88 -22.45
C GLY A 257 5.35 6.73 -23.26
N ALA A 258 6.48 7.14 -22.67
CA ALA A 258 7.50 7.93 -23.36
C ALA A 258 8.12 7.18 -24.54
N VAL A 259 8.43 5.89 -24.38
CA VAL A 259 8.90 5.03 -25.47
C VAL A 259 7.87 4.96 -26.60
N ALA A 260 6.58 4.79 -26.27
CA ALA A 260 5.52 4.78 -27.27
C ALA A 260 5.43 6.12 -28.03
N VAL A 261 5.63 7.25 -27.35
CA VAL A 261 5.71 8.58 -27.99
C VAL A 261 6.90 8.64 -28.94
N VAL A 262 8.10 8.26 -28.52
CA VAL A 262 9.31 8.31 -29.35
C VAL A 262 9.14 7.45 -30.61
N LEU A 263 8.67 6.20 -30.46
CA LEU A 263 8.40 5.31 -31.59
C LEU A 263 7.33 5.88 -32.53
N GLY A 264 6.28 6.49 -31.98
CA GLY A 264 5.26 7.20 -32.73
C GLY A 264 5.83 8.38 -33.52
N VAL A 265 6.70 9.20 -32.92
CA VAL A 265 7.33 10.34 -33.61
C VAL A 265 8.26 9.86 -34.73
N VAL A 266 9.13 8.89 -34.46
CA VAL A 266 10.05 8.32 -35.46
C VAL A 266 9.26 7.74 -36.63
N GLY A 267 8.23 6.95 -36.36
CA GLY A 267 7.36 6.39 -37.40
C GLY A 267 6.62 7.47 -38.21
N ALA A 268 6.26 8.59 -37.59
CA ALA A 268 5.62 9.70 -38.29
C ALA A 268 6.61 10.46 -39.19
N LEU A 269 7.86 10.61 -38.77
CA LEU A 269 8.91 11.28 -39.53
C LEU A 269 9.38 10.43 -40.73
N VAL A 270 9.55 9.12 -40.54
CA VAL A 270 9.93 8.19 -41.62
C VAL A 270 8.80 8.06 -42.65
N GLY A 271 7.55 7.89 -42.20
CA GLY A 271 6.40 7.79 -43.09
C GLY A 271 6.01 9.09 -43.81
N ARG A 272 6.63 10.24 -43.47
CA ARG A 272 6.52 11.50 -44.23
C ARG A 272 7.57 11.64 -45.33
N ARG A 273 8.62 10.82 -45.29
CA ARG A 273 9.75 10.86 -46.24
C ARG A 273 9.66 9.81 -47.36
N ALA A 274 8.78 8.81 -47.21
CA ALA A 274 8.42 7.83 -48.23
C ALA A 274 7.10 8.21 -48.90
#